data_AF-A0A949D424-F1
#
_entry.id   AF-A0A949D424-F1
#
_cell.length_a   1.000
_cell.length_b   1.000
_cell.length_c   1.000
_cell.angle_alpha   90.00
_cell.angle_beta   90.00
_cell.angle_gamma   90.00
#
_symmetry.space_group_name_H-M   'P 1'
#
loop_
_entity.id
_entity.type
_entity.pdbx_description
1 polymer ?
#
loop_
_entity_poly.entity_id
_entity_poly.type
_entity_poly.pdbx_seq_one_letter_code
_entity_poly.pdbx_strand_id
1 'polypeptide(L)'
;LKVQRRWWIDGRHYEKTSNHWLEGMDAARERILPVFAQAYGTQEAARWFQRWRMFYMAVAELFGYDQGRQWGVVHYLFEKR
;
A
#
# COMPACT_ATOMS: atom_id res chain seq x y z
N LEU A 1 3.86 -28.49 -9.06
CA LEU A 1 3.85 -27.90 -7.70
C LEU A 1 2.54 -28.26 -7.02
N LYS A 2 2.58 -28.53 -5.71
CA LYS A 2 1.42 -28.76 -4.84
C LYS A 2 1.48 -27.75 -3.69
N VAL A 3 0.34 -27.17 -3.30
CA VAL A 3 0.29 -26.30 -2.12
C VAL A 3 0.48 -27.17 -0.88
N GLN A 4 1.58 -26.96 -0.17
CA GLN A 4 1.85 -27.63 1.09
C GLN A 4 1.18 -26.88 2.25
N ARG A 5 1.20 -25.54 2.21
CA ARG A 5 0.62 -24.70 3.26
C ARG A 5 0.15 -23.36 2.72
N ARG A 6 -0.86 -22.79 3.37
CA ARG A 6 -1.33 -21.42 3.15
C ARG A 6 -1.51 -20.70 4.49
N TRP A 7 -1.21 -19.42 4.52
CA TRP A 7 -1.49 -18.53 5.65
C TRP A 7 -2.28 -17.34 5.15
N TRP A 8 -3.46 -17.14 5.73
CA TRP A 8 -4.27 -15.94 5.52
C TRP A 8 -3.93 -14.91 6.59
N ILE A 9 -3.56 -13.71 6.17
CA ILE A 9 -3.31 -12.56 7.04
C ILE A 9 -4.45 -11.57 6.85
N ASP A 10 -5.09 -11.18 7.96
CA ASP A 10 -6.22 -10.25 7.93
C ASP A 10 -5.80 -8.86 7.44
N GLY A 11 -6.74 -8.17 6.79
CA GLY A 11 -6.48 -6.94 6.07
C GLY A 11 -6.02 -5.77 6.95
N ARG A 12 -6.29 -5.79 8.27
CA ARG A 12 -5.91 -4.68 9.17
C ARG A 12 -4.40 -4.51 9.25
N HIS A 13 -3.63 -5.55 8.95
CA HIS A 13 -2.17 -5.44 8.84
C HIS A 13 -1.75 -4.56 7.64
N TYR A 14 -2.41 -4.73 6.50
CA TYR A 14 -2.12 -3.94 5.30
C TYR A 14 -2.73 -2.54 5.38
N GLU A 15 -3.89 -2.39 6.03
CA GLU A 15 -4.49 -1.11 6.40
C GLU A 15 -3.49 -0.25 7.19
N LYS A 16 -2.97 -0.78 8.30
CA LYS A 16 -1.96 -0.09 9.13
C LYS A 16 -0.70 0.26 8.34
N THR A 17 -0.26 -0.64 7.46
CA THR A 17 0.89 -0.40 6.60
C THR A 17 0.64 0.78 5.66
N SER A 18 -0.52 0.81 5.02
CA SER A 18 -0.91 1.89 4.09
C SER A 18 -1.09 3.23 4.82
N ASN A 19 -1.67 3.23 6.02
CA ASN A 19 -1.78 4.42 6.86
C ASN A 19 -0.41 4.97 7.27
N HIS A 20 0.52 4.11 7.71
CA HIS A 20 1.88 4.55 8.03
C HIS A 20 2.64 5.08 6.79
N TRP A 21 2.40 4.51 5.61
CA TRP A 21 2.98 5.04 4.38
C TRP A 21 2.40 6.40 4.00
N LEU A 22 1.09 6.61 4.19
CA LEU A 22 0.46 7.91 4.01
C LEU A 22 1.04 8.96 4.97
N GLU A 23 1.11 8.64 6.26
CA GLU A 23 1.67 9.53 7.29
C GLU A 23 3.14 9.85 7.01
N GLY A 24 3.95 8.83 6.68
CA GLY A 24 5.36 9.01 6.34
C GLY A 24 5.57 9.84 5.08
N MET A 25 4.71 9.65 4.07
CA MET A 25 4.73 10.44 2.84
C MET A 25 4.39 11.91 3.11
N ASP A 26 3.36 12.17 3.92
CA ASP A 26 2.94 13.52 4.31
C ASP A 26 4.04 14.24 5.11
N ALA A 27 4.69 13.53 6.06
CA ALA A 27 5.82 14.06 6.82
C ALA A 27 7.07 14.32 5.95
N ALA A 28 7.29 13.51 4.91
CA ALA A 28 8.45 13.62 4.02
C ALA A 28 8.17 14.47 2.76
N ARG A 29 7.09 15.26 2.74
CA ARG A 29 6.65 16.03 1.55
C ARG A 29 7.76 16.82 0.86
N GLU A 30 8.56 17.56 1.63
CA GLU A 30 9.64 18.40 1.10
C GLU A 30 10.75 17.59 0.41
N ARG A 31 10.96 16.35 0.84
CA ARG A 31 11.93 15.43 0.23
C ARG A 31 11.36 14.70 -0.99
N ILE A 32 10.06 14.41 -0.98
CA ILE A 32 9.41 13.64 -2.05
C ILE A 32 9.09 14.50 -3.27
N LEU A 33 8.67 15.75 -3.08
CA LEU A 33 8.31 16.63 -4.22
C LEU A 33 9.45 16.81 -5.24
N PRO A 34 10.72 17.00 -4.85
CA PRO A 34 11.84 17.02 -5.80
C PRO A 34 11.98 15.72 -6.60
N VAL A 35 11.83 14.55 -5.95
CA VAL A 35 11.87 13.24 -6.61
C VAL A 35 10.73 13.12 -7.64
N PHE A 36 9.55 13.62 -7.28
CA PHE A 36 8.39 13.60 -8.19
C PHE A 36 8.53 14.60 -9.32
N ALA A 37 9.16 15.76 -9.09
CA ALA A 37 9.48 16.70 -10.15
C ALA A 37 10.47 16.10 -11.16
N GLN A 38 11.45 15.31 -10.68
CA GLN A 38 12.37 14.59 -11.54
C GLN A 38 11.69 13.48 -12.35
N ALA A 39 10.77 12.72 -11.74
CA ALA A 39 10.10 11.59 -12.38
C ALA A 39 8.94 11.98 -13.31
N TYR A 40 8.16 13.00 -12.92
CA TYR A 40 6.89 13.34 -13.55
C TYR A 40 6.83 14.77 -14.11
N GLY A 41 7.87 15.58 -13.87
CA GLY A 41 7.93 16.99 -14.24
C GLY A 41 7.42 17.92 -13.14
N THR A 42 8.02 19.09 -13.03
CA THR A 42 7.76 20.08 -11.96
C THR A 42 6.29 20.49 -11.87
N GLN A 43 5.60 20.61 -13.01
CA GLN A 43 4.19 21.02 -13.07
C GLN A 43 3.26 19.94 -12.51
N GLU A 44 3.64 18.66 -12.60
CA GLU A 44 2.80 17.53 -12.22
C GLU A 44 3.19 16.91 -10.86
N ALA A 45 4.34 17.28 -10.29
CA ALA A 45 4.85 16.72 -9.05
C ALA A 45 3.84 16.79 -7.89
N ALA A 46 3.18 17.95 -7.72
CA ALA A 46 2.16 18.13 -6.69
C ALA A 46 0.90 17.28 -6.95
N ARG A 47 0.51 17.11 -8.22
CA ARG A 47 -0.63 16.27 -8.59
C ARG A 47 -0.32 14.79 -8.31
N TRP A 48 0.88 14.34 -8.65
CA TRP A 48 1.32 12.97 -8.35
C TRP A 48 1.45 12.70 -6.86
N PHE A 49 1.88 13.69 -6.07
CA PHE A 49 1.86 13.60 -4.61
C PHE A 49 0.45 13.28 -4.10
N GLN A 50 -0.56 14.02 -4.57
CA GLN A 50 -1.95 13.76 -4.17
C GLN A 50 -2.48 12.42 -4.69
N ARG A 51 -2.09 11.98 -5.90
CA ARG A 51 -2.48 10.66 -6.43
C ARG A 51 -1.99 9.52 -5.55
N TRP A 52 -0.74 9.59 -5.09
CA TRP A 52 -0.19 8.59 -4.19
C TRP A 52 -0.85 8.61 -2.81
N ARG A 53 -1.18 9.80 -2.27
CA ARG A 53 -1.99 9.89 -1.05
C ARG A 53 -3.34 9.21 -1.22
N MET A 54 -4.06 9.52 -2.31
CA MET A 54 -5.35 8.88 -2.62
C MET A 54 -5.24 7.38 -2.77
N PHE A 55 -4.15 6.89 -3.36
CA PHE A 55 -3.87 5.47 -3.45
C PHE A 55 -3.75 4.83 -2.07
N TYR A 56 -2.91 5.37 -1.18
CA TYR A 56 -2.76 4.81 0.18
C TYR A 56 -4.06 4.87 0.98
N MET A 57 -4.83 5.96 0.89
CA MET A 57 -6.15 6.07 1.52
C MET A 57 -7.10 4.99 1.00
N ALA A 58 -7.22 4.83 -0.33
CA ALA A 58 -8.11 3.84 -0.93
C ALA A 58 -7.73 2.40 -0.55
N VAL A 59 -6.43 2.10 -0.48
CA VAL A 59 -5.93 0.79 -0.07
C VAL A 59 -6.19 0.55 1.42
N ALA A 60 -5.97 1.55 2.27
CA ALA A 60 -6.25 1.44 3.70
C ALA A 60 -7.73 1.13 3.95
N GLU A 61 -8.65 1.88 3.35
CA GLU A 61 -10.10 1.66 3.46
C GLU A 61 -10.51 0.27 2.95
N LEU A 62 -9.99 -0.14 1.80
CA LEU A 62 -10.31 -1.45 1.21
C LEU A 62 -9.87 -2.59 2.15
N PHE A 63 -8.64 -2.55 2.64
CA PHE A 63 -8.11 -3.61 3.50
C PHE A 63 -8.64 -3.55 4.95
N GLY A 64 -9.07 -2.38 5.43
CA GLY A 64 -9.70 -2.22 6.74
C GLY A 64 -11.18 -2.60 6.77
N TYR A 65 -11.83 -2.68 5.60
CA TYR A 65 -13.26 -2.93 5.49
C TYR A 65 -13.72 -4.20 6.23
N ASP A 66 -14.84 -4.08 6.95
CA ASP A 66 -15.42 -5.14 7.78
C ASP A 66 -14.37 -5.79 8.72
N GLN A 67 -13.62 -4.94 9.43
CA GLN A 67 -12.56 -5.37 10.36
C GLN A 67 -11.47 -6.22 9.68
N GLY A 68 -11.16 -5.92 8.41
CA GLY A 68 -10.17 -6.60 7.58
C GLY A 68 -10.50 -8.05 7.23
N ARG A 69 -11.79 -8.42 7.24
CA ARG A 69 -12.24 -9.79 6.94
C ARG A 69 -12.48 -10.06 5.45
N GLN A 70 -12.64 -9.03 4.63
CA GLN A 70 -13.01 -9.18 3.21
C GLN A 70 -11.78 -9.24 2.29
N TRP A 71 -10.76 -8.42 2.56
CA TRP A 71 -9.50 -8.42 1.83
C TRP A 71 -8.34 -8.73 2.78
N GLY A 72 -7.34 -9.47 2.28
CA GLY A 72 -6.20 -9.92 3.07
C GLY A 72 -5.04 -10.36 2.20
N VAL A 73 -3.95 -10.75 2.84
CA VAL A 73 -2.73 -11.21 2.17
C VAL A 73 -2.61 -12.72 2.38
N VAL A 74 -2.26 -13.45 1.32
CA VAL A 74 -2.06 -14.90 1.41
C VAL A 74 -0.64 -15.27 1.07
N HIS A 75 0.03 -15.93 2.01
CA HIS A 75 1.30 -16.58 1.76
C HIS A 75 1.07 -18.05 1.43
N TYR A 76 1.74 -18.54 0.39
CA TYR A 76 1.66 -19.94 -0.05
C TYR A 76 3.04 -20.57 -0.01
N LEU A 77 3.13 -21.77 0.57
CA LEU A 77 4.30 -22.63 0.48
C LEU A 77 3.98 -23.79 -0.45
N PHE A 78 4.82 -24.00 -1.46
CA PHE A 78 4.67 -25.03 -2.47
C PHE A 78 5.77 -26.10 -2.36
N GLU A 79 5.41 -27.33 -2.70
CA GLU A 79 6.34 -28.46 -2.88
C GLU A 79 6.30 -28.96 -4.33
N LYS A 80 7.39 -29.59 -4.80
CA LYS A 80 7.36 -30.36 -6.06
C LYS A 80 6.33 -31.49 -5.93
N ARG A 81 5.73 -31.86 -7.07
CA ARG A 81 4.86 -33.04 -7.10
C ARG A 81 5.72 -34.29 -6.99
#